data_AF-A0A1H2UFC0-F1
#
_entry.id   AF-A0A1H2UFC0-F1
#
_cell.length_a   1.000
_cell.length_b   1.000
_cell.length_c   1.000
_cell.angle_alpha   90.00
_cell.angle_beta   90.00
_cell.angle_gamma   90.00
#
_symmetry.space_group_name_H-M   'P 1'
#
loop_
_entity.id
_entity.type
_entity.pdbx_description
1 polymer ?
#
loop_
_entity_poly.entity_id
_entity_poly.type
_entity_poly.pdbx_seq_one_letter_code
_entity_poly.pdbx_strand_id
1 'polypeptide(L)' 'MIDIQAKQKNIASYVGRLLRDSFGRGPQAAYMTLGETHAIIFLRKLWRRICLPNFQGQR' A
#
# COMPACT_ATOMS: atom_id res chain seq x y z
N MET A 1 22.28 -4.95 15.95
CA MET A 1 20.82 -5.05 16.22
C MET A 1 20.11 -4.85 14.90
N ILE A 2 19.39 -5.85 14.40
CA ILE A 2 18.59 -5.70 13.17
C ILE A 2 17.32 -4.97 13.58
N ASP A 3 17.21 -3.71 13.22
CA ASP A 3 16.06 -2.88 13.57
C ASP A 3 14.84 -3.32 12.74
N ILE A 4 13.98 -4.13 13.36
CA ILE A 4 12.76 -4.68 12.73
C ILE A 4 11.84 -3.54 12.27
N GLN A 5 11.81 -2.43 13.02
CA GLN A 5 11.03 -1.24 12.66
C GLN A 5 11.53 -0.58 11.38
N ALA A 6 12.85 -0.44 11.19
CA ALA A 6 13.44 0.08 9.98
C ALA A 6 13.14 -0.82 8.77
N LYS A 7 13.19 -2.15 8.93
CA LYS A 7 12.79 -3.10 7.88
C LYS A 7 11.31 -2.94 7.51
N GLN A 8 10.42 -2.90 8.50
CA GLN A 8 8.99 -2.69 8.29
C GLN A 8 8.71 -1.38 7.56
N LYS A 9 9.37 -0.29 7.95
CA LYS A 9 9.24 1.02 7.31
C LYS A 9 9.72 0.99 5.85
N ASN A 10 10.89 0.40 5.60
CA ASN A 10 11.42 0.29 4.24
C ASN A 10 10.50 -0.50 3.32
N ILE A 11 9.98 -1.65 3.78
CA ILE A 11 9.08 -2.47 2.97
C ILE A 11 7.74 -1.76 2.78
N ALA A 12 7.18 -1.12 3.81
CA ALA A 12 5.95 -0.34 3.69
C ALA A 12 6.08 0.80 2.64
N SER A 13 7.21 1.53 2.66
CA SER A 13 7.51 2.56 1.66
C SER A 13 7.68 1.97 0.26
N TYR A 14 8.38 0.84 0.14
CA TYR A 14 8.56 0.14 -1.14
C TYR A 14 7.23 -0.31 -1.73
N VAL A 15 6.38 -0.95 -0.93
CA VAL A 15 5.04 -1.39 -1.36
C VAL A 15 4.17 -0.19 -1.75
N GLY A 16 4.21 0.91 -0.98
CA GLY A 16 3.48 2.13 -1.33
C GLY A 16 3.91 2.72 -2.68
N ARG A 17 5.22 2.70 -2.97
CA ARG A 17 5.79 3.13 -4.25
C ARG A 17 5.39 2.19 -5.39
N LEU A 18 5.52 0.87 -5.18
CA LEU A 18 5.16 -0.14 -6.17
C LEU A 18 3.68 -0.06 -6.56
N LEU A 19 2.79 0.14 -5.58
CA LEU A 19 1.36 0.35 -5.83
C LEU A 19 1.12 1.65 -6.61
N ARG A 20 1.84 2.73 -6.28
CA ARG A 20 1.73 4.00 -7.03
C ARG A 20 2.21 3.84 -8.47
N ASP A 21 3.33 3.16 -8.70
CA ASP A 21 3.91 2.98 -10.02
C ASP A 21 3.05 2.04 -10.89
N SER A 22 2.45 1.01 -10.27
CA SER A 22 1.59 0.03 -10.99
C SER A 22 0.20 0.59 -11.32
N PHE A 23 -0.41 1.34 -10.40
CA PHE A 23 -1.81 1.81 -10.55
C PHE A 23 -1.93 3.31 -10.84
N GLY A 24 -0.81 4.03 -10.96
CA GLY A 24 -0.76 5.49 -11.09
C GLY A 24 -1.19 6.27 -9.82
N ARG A 25 -1.67 5.57 -8.79
CA ARG A 25 -2.09 6.14 -7.49
C ARG A 25 -1.68 5.21 -6.36
N GLY A 26 -1.13 5.79 -5.29
CA GLY A 26 -0.70 5.06 -4.10
C GLY A 26 -1.71 5.11 -2.96
N PRO A 27 -1.57 4.24 -1.96
CA PRO A 27 -2.35 4.31 -0.71
C PRO A 27 -2.07 5.63 0.02
N GLN A 28 -3.04 6.13 0.80
CA GLN A 28 -2.83 7.31 1.65
C GLN A 28 -1.76 7.04 2.71
N ALA A 29 -1.73 5.81 3.22
CA ALA A 29 -0.70 5.33 4.11
C ALA A 29 -0.55 3.81 3.92
N ALA A 30 0.68 3.33 3.98
CA ALA A 30 1.01 1.91 4.02
C ALA A 30 1.72 1.63 5.35
N TYR A 31 1.24 0.65 6.10
CA TYR A 31 1.86 0.16 7.31
C TYR A 31 2.15 -1.31 7.14
N MET A 32 3.23 -1.77 7.76
CA MET A 32 3.63 -3.16 7.69
C MET A 32 4.03 -3.67 9.06
N THR A 33 3.52 -4.85 9.38
CA THR A 33 3.93 -5.61 10.56
C THR A 33 4.49 -6.94 10.08
N LEU A 34 5.70 -7.25 10.54
CA LEU A 34 6.36 -8.54 10.33
C LEU A 34 6.13 -9.39 11.58
N GLY A 35 5.41 -10.49 11.44
CA GLY A 35 5.45 -11.62 12.37
C GLY A 35 6.55 -12.61 11.96
N GLU A 36 6.78 -13.64 12.77
CA GLU A 36 7.85 -14.62 12.52
C GLU A 36 7.66 -15.40 11.21
N THR A 37 6.42 -15.66 10.82
CA THR A 37 6.06 -16.51 9.67
C THR A 37 5.19 -15.80 8.63
N HIS A 38 4.80 -14.56 8.89
CA HIS A 38 3.82 -13.84 8.07
C HIS A 38 4.10 -12.35 8.05
N ALA A 39 3.78 -11.72 6.92
CA ALA A 39 3.83 -10.28 6.73
C ALA A 39 2.42 -9.75 6.57
N ILE A 40 2.02 -8.81 7.42
CA ILE A 40 0.72 -8.13 7.33
C ILE A 40 0.97 -6.72 6.82
N ILE A 41 0.29 -6.36 5.73
CA ILE A 41 0.39 -5.03 5.12
C ILE A 41 -0.99 -4.37 5.23
N PHE A 42 -1.05 -3.26 5.94
CA PHE A 42 -2.24 -2.42 6.07
C PHE A 42 -2.16 -1.24 5.11
N LEU A 43 -3.12 -1.18 4.17
CA LEU A 43 -3.19 -0.14 3.15
C LEU A 43 -4.40 0.74 3.41
N ARG A 44 -4.16 2.01 3.77
CA ARG A 44 -5.24 2.96 4.06
C ARG A 44 -5.66 3.69 2.79
N LYS A 45 -6.97 3.65 2.49
CA LYS A 45 -7.61 4.34 1.35
C LYS A 45 -6.98 4.08 -0.03
N LEU A 46 -6.52 2.85 -0.30
CA LEU A 46 -6.01 2.46 -1.62
C LEU A 46 -7.12 2.49 -2.70
N TRP A 47 -8.27 1.90 -2.40
CA TRP A 47 -9.28 1.53 -3.39
C TRP A 47 -10.26 2.64 -3.80
N ARG A 48 -10.23 3.81 -3.13
CA ARG A 48 -11.23 4.87 -3.38
C ARG A 48 -11.22 5.43 -4.81
N ARG A 49 -10.19 5.15 -5.62
CA ARG A 49 -10.11 5.58 -7.03
C ARG A 49 -9.46 4.59 -7.99
N ILE A 50 -8.84 3.50 -7.52
CA ILE A 50 -8.15 2.55 -8.40
C ILE A 50 -9.15 1.67 -9.18
N CYS A 51 -10.36 1.44 -8.65
CA CYS A 51 -11.43 0.69 -9.32
C CYS A 51 -12.49 1.55 -10.03
N LEU A 52 -12.22 2.82 -10.34
CA LEU A 52 -13.15 3.63 -11.13
C LEU A 52 -12.46 4.20 -12.37
N PRO A 53 -12.10 3.35 -13.36
CA PRO A 53 -12.04 3.83 -14.73
C PRO A 53 -13.49 4.18 -15.13
N ASN A 54 -13.85 5.46 -15.12
CA ASN A 54 -15.13 5.94 -15.66
C ASN A 54 -16.40 5.19 -15.18
N PHE A 55 -16.81 5.37 -13.92
CA PHE A 55 -18.26 5.52 -13.69
C PHE A 55 -18.63 6.98 -13.95
N GLN A 56 -18.42 7.41 -15.20
CA GLN A 56 -19.34 8.33 -15.84
C GLN A 56 -20.63 7.53 -15.95
N GLY A 57 -21.48 7.63 -14.93
CA GLY A 57 -22.86 7.20 -15.08
C GLY A 57 -23.46 8.01 -16.20
N GLN A 58 -23.52 7.43 -17.40
CA GLN A 58 -24.65 7.70 -18.27
C GLN A 58 -25.89 7.15 -17.56
N ARG A 59 -26.59 8.04 -16.86
CA ARG A 59 -28.04 8.21 -16.90
C ARG A 59 -28.42 9.41 -16.05
#